data_AF-A0A931KMW1-F1
#
_entry.id   AF-A0A931KMW1-F1
#
_cell.length_a   1.000
_cell.length_b   1.000
_cell.length_c   1.000
_cell.angle_alpha   90.00
_cell.angle_beta   90.00
_cell.angle_gamma   90.00
#
_symmetry.space_group_name_H-M   'P 1'
#
loop_
_entity.id
_entity.type
_entity.pdbx_description
1 polymer ?
#
loop_
_entity_poly.entity_id
_entity_poly.type
_entity_poly.pdbx_seq_one_letter_code
_entity_poly.pdbx_strand_id
1 'polypeptide(L)'
;MTEVNTEVKSRTRPEKVILPLPPTNALKCEMDAYVRFMRHLRHVPNSRMDIKILSAIQFTADMTGLSDAHVSKILIDLGLRAPRMAFPSEFLAYVDQTVVRNASDPHSQCESLIELKNHWDDIGEDKFAAWKRHYARQVAKETRERVEVPR
;
A
#
# COMPACT_ATOMS: atom_id res chain seq x y z
N MET A 1 4.08 29.70 42.65
CA MET A 1 3.62 28.30 42.56
C MET A 1 3.17 28.11 41.13
N THR A 2 4.01 27.46 40.32
CA THR A 2 3.83 27.34 38.87
C THR A 2 3.12 26.03 38.57
N GLU A 3 1.91 26.11 38.03
CA GLU A 3 1.11 24.94 37.65
C GLU A 3 1.72 24.29 36.40
N VAL A 4 2.20 23.06 36.56
CA VAL A 4 2.70 22.22 35.47
C VAL A 4 1.50 21.54 34.84
N ASN A 5 0.98 22.13 33.76
CA ASN A 5 -0.01 21.47 32.89
C ASN A 5 0.63 20.24 32.24
N THR A 6 0.30 19.08 32.79
CA THR A 6 0.65 17.78 32.21
C THR A 6 -0.41 17.43 31.17
N GLU A 7 -0.10 17.71 29.91
CA GLU A 7 -0.93 17.36 28.77
C GLU A 7 -0.95 15.83 28.64
N VAL A 8 -2.09 15.22 29.00
CA VAL A 8 -2.34 13.79 28.83
C VAL A 8 -2.44 13.51 27.34
N LYS A 9 -1.32 13.12 26.73
CA LYS A 9 -1.26 12.61 25.35
C LYS A 9 -2.08 11.32 25.30
N SER A 10 -3.35 11.42 24.93
CA SER A 10 -4.21 10.27 24.68
C SER A 10 -3.48 9.32 23.74
N ARG A 11 -3.28 8.07 24.16
CA ARG A 11 -2.63 7.01 23.39
C ARG A 11 -3.58 6.62 22.25
N THR A 12 -3.68 7.46 21.23
CA THR A 12 -4.42 7.18 20.01
C THR A 12 -3.74 6.00 19.34
N ARG A 13 -4.50 4.93 19.06
CA ARG A 13 -4.00 3.84 18.22
C ARG A 13 -3.62 4.47 16.87
N PRO A 14 -2.46 4.13 16.28
CA PRO A 14 -2.09 4.68 14.98
C PRO A 14 -3.22 4.42 13.99
N GLU A 15 -3.62 5.45 13.24
CA GLU A 15 -4.65 5.32 12.23
C GLU A 15 -4.22 4.26 11.23
N LYS A 16 -5.08 3.26 11.00
CA LYS A 16 -4.73 2.16 10.10
C LYS A 16 -4.60 2.62 8.65
N VAL A 17 -5.27 3.72 8.30
CA VAL A 17 -5.34 4.27 6.94
C VAL A 17 -5.17 5.78 7.00
N ILE A 18 -4.27 6.31 6.17
CA ILE A 18 -4.06 7.73 5.89
C ILE A 18 -4.38 7.94 4.39
N LEU A 19 -5.27 8.88 4.08
CA LEU A 19 -5.71 9.14 2.71
C LEU A 19 -4.72 10.03 1.94
N PRO A 20 -4.64 9.90 0.61
CA PRO A 20 -3.75 10.72 -0.20
C PRO A 20 -4.20 12.19 -0.20
N LEU A 21 -3.22 13.08 -0.34
CA LEU A 21 -3.44 14.52 -0.47
C LEU A 21 -3.63 14.90 -1.95
N PRO A 22 -4.40 15.96 -2.23
CA PRO A 22 -4.52 16.47 -3.58
C PRO A 22 -3.14 16.93 -4.06
N PRO A 23 -2.72 16.53 -5.27
CA PRO A 23 -1.42 16.94 -5.75
C PRO A 23 -1.36 18.44 -6.06
N THR A 24 -0.30 19.12 -5.62
CA THR A 24 -0.11 20.56 -5.84
C THR A 24 0.56 20.89 -7.19
N ASN A 25 1.50 20.04 -7.64
CA ASN A 25 2.30 20.24 -8.87
C ASN A 25 2.37 18.96 -9.72
N ALA A 26 1.26 18.24 -9.83
CA ALA A 26 1.26 16.93 -10.49
C ALA A 26 1.06 16.96 -12.00
N LEU A 27 1.50 15.88 -12.63
CA LEU A 27 1.12 15.56 -13.99
C LEU A 27 -0.40 15.32 -14.07
N LYS A 28 -0.98 15.59 -15.25
CA LYS A 28 -2.42 15.41 -15.49
C LYS A 28 -2.91 13.99 -15.13
N CYS A 29 -2.08 12.99 -15.36
CA CYS A 29 -2.39 11.59 -15.05
C CYS A 29 -2.51 11.31 -13.54
N GLU A 30 -1.66 11.92 -12.72
CA GLU A 30 -1.68 11.75 -11.26
C GLU A 30 -2.90 12.44 -10.65
N MET A 31 -3.24 13.64 -11.13
CA MET A 31 -4.47 14.33 -10.73
C MET A 31 -5.72 13.53 -11.13
N ASP A 32 -5.74 12.95 -12.34
CA ASP A 32 -6.88 12.12 -12.79
C ASP A 32 -7.02 10.85 -11.94
N ALA A 33 -5.90 10.19 -11.63
CA ALA A 33 -5.88 9.04 -10.72
C ALA A 33 -6.40 9.41 -9.32
N TYR A 34 -5.90 10.51 -8.74
CA TYR A 34 -6.33 11.02 -7.44
C TYR A 34 -7.84 11.31 -7.39
N VAL A 35 -8.36 12.08 -8.35
CA VAL A 35 -9.77 12.49 -8.37
C VAL A 35 -10.68 11.28 -8.53
N ARG A 36 -10.34 10.35 -9.42
CA ARG A 36 -11.13 9.13 -9.63
C ARG A 36 -11.12 8.24 -8.41
N PHE A 37 -9.95 8.04 -7.79
CA PHE A 37 -9.82 7.28 -6.55
C PHE A 37 -10.67 7.88 -5.43
N MET A 38 -10.50 9.17 -5.14
CA MET A 38 -11.24 9.86 -4.07
C MET A 38 -12.74 9.94 -4.35
N ARG A 39 -13.16 10.03 -5.62
CA ARG A 39 -14.57 9.95 -6.00
C ARG A 39 -15.11 8.55 -5.75
N HIS A 40 -14.43 7.51 -6.20
CA HIS A 40 -14.91 6.14 -6.02
C HIS A 40 -14.98 5.76 -4.54
N LEU A 41 -13.93 6.08 -3.77
CA LEU A 41 -13.85 5.80 -2.34
C LEU A 41 -15.05 6.33 -1.54
N ARG A 42 -15.61 7.49 -1.94
CA ARG A 42 -16.82 8.08 -1.33
C ARG A 42 -18.11 7.32 -1.65
N HIS A 43 -18.19 6.64 -2.79
CA HIS A 43 -19.41 5.99 -3.26
C HIS A 43 -19.46 4.48 -2.97
N VAL A 44 -18.34 3.83 -2.64
CA VAL A 44 -18.32 2.40 -2.34
C VAL A 44 -19.08 2.12 -1.03
N PRO A 45 -20.16 1.31 -1.05
CA PRO A 45 -20.91 0.95 0.15
C PRO A 45 -20.23 -0.23 0.85
N ASN A 46 -19.10 0.02 1.52
CA ASN A 46 -18.39 -0.99 2.31
C ASN A 46 -17.91 -0.39 3.64
N SER A 47 -18.12 -1.08 4.75
CA SER A 47 -17.67 -0.60 6.07
C SER A 47 -16.16 -0.78 6.28
N ARG A 48 -15.55 -1.73 5.54
CA ARG A 48 -14.13 -2.08 5.62
C ARG A 48 -13.30 -1.23 4.67
N MET A 49 -12.51 -0.33 5.25
CA MET A 49 -11.70 0.64 4.50
C MET A 49 -10.61 -0.01 3.63
N ASP A 50 -10.01 -1.10 4.09
CA ASP A 50 -9.03 -1.89 3.32
C ASP A 50 -9.61 -2.40 2.00
N ILE A 51 -10.84 -2.93 2.04
CA ILE A 51 -11.54 -3.41 0.84
C ILE A 51 -11.91 -2.23 -0.07
N LYS A 52 -12.36 -1.11 0.50
CA LYS A 52 -12.69 0.11 -0.26
C LYS A 52 -11.51 0.66 -1.04
N ILE A 53 -10.35 0.70 -0.40
CA ILE A 53 -9.11 1.19 -1.03
C ILE A 53 -8.73 0.25 -2.17
N LEU A 54 -8.71 -1.06 -1.94
CA LEU A 54 -8.39 -2.04 -2.99
C LEU A 54 -9.33 -1.91 -4.18
N SER A 55 -10.65 -1.86 -3.95
CA SER A 55 -11.63 -1.71 -5.04
C SER A 55 -11.51 -0.35 -5.75
N ALA A 56 -11.19 0.71 -5.02
CA ALA A 56 -10.98 2.03 -5.61
C ALA A 56 -9.71 2.08 -6.47
N ILE A 57 -8.64 1.40 -6.06
CA ILE A 57 -7.42 1.28 -6.88
C ILE A 57 -7.74 0.57 -8.20
N GLN A 58 -8.42 -0.57 -8.15
CA GLN A 58 -8.79 -1.35 -9.33
C GLN A 58 -9.69 -0.55 -10.26
N PHE A 59 -10.72 0.11 -9.71
CA PHE A 59 -11.58 0.99 -10.49
C PHE A 59 -10.80 2.15 -11.15
N THR A 60 -9.86 2.76 -10.43
CA THR A 60 -9.03 3.83 -10.98
C THR A 60 -8.09 3.32 -12.08
N ALA A 61 -7.52 2.13 -11.93
CA ALA A 61 -6.71 1.47 -12.95
C ALA A 61 -7.50 1.26 -14.24
N ASP A 62 -8.69 0.65 -14.14
CA ASP A 62 -9.60 0.44 -15.28
C ASP A 62 -9.97 1.75 -15.99
N MET A 63 -10.19 2.82 -15.23
CA MET A 63 -10.60 4.12 -15.78
C MET A 63 -9.47 4.94 -16.39
N THR A 64 -8.22 4.71 -15.97
CA THR A 64 -7.04 5.45 -16.44
C THR A 64 -6.22 4.66 -17.47
N GLY A 65 -6.46 3.36 -17.61
CA GLY A 65 -5.67 2.46 -18.44
C GLY A 65 -4.27 2.18 -17.87
N LEU A 66 -4.02 2.54 -16.60
CA LEU A 66 -2.80 2.24 -15.87
C LEU A 66 -2.91 0.89 -15.17
N SER A 67 -1.79 0.26 -14.84
CA SER A 67 -1.83 -0.95 -14.00
C SER A 67 -2.17 -0.61 -12.55
N ASP A 68 -2.81 -1.56 -11.86
CA ASP A 68 -3.10 -1.53 -10.43
C ASP A 68 -1.87 -1.12 -9.59
N ALA A 69 -0.70 -1.66 -9.95
CA ALA A 69 0.56 -1.35 -9.29
C ALA A 69 1.00 0.10 -9.51
N HIS A 70 0.82 0.63 -10.72
CA HIS A 70 1.18 2.01 -11.04
C HIS A 70 0.26 3.00 -10.31
N VAL A 71 -1.06 2.76 -10.32
CA VAL A 71 -2.02 3.58 -9.57
C VAL A 71 -1.71 3.56 -8.07
N SER A 72 -1.41 2.38 -7.51
CA SER A 72 -1.00 2.25 -6.11
C SER A 72 0.23 3.11 -5.79
N LYS A 73 1.25 3.07 -6.66
CA LYS A 73 2.46 3.88 -6.52
C LYS A 73 2.14 5.38 -6.52
N ILE A 74 1.35 5.86 -7.48
CA ILE A 74 0.92 7.27 -7.53
C ILE A 74 0.25 7.67 -6.23
N LEU A 75 -0.72 6.87 -5.75
CA LEU A 75 -1.46 7.20 -4.53
C LEU A 75 -0.55 7.23 -3.29
N ILE A 76 0.45 6.34 -3.22
CA ILE A 76 1.44 6.31 -2.13
C ILE A 76 2.38 7.51 -2.18
N ASP A 77 2.80 7.91 -3.38
CA ASP A 77 3.59 9.13 -3.60
C ASP A 77 2.78 10.38 -3.19
N LEU A 78 1.46 10.34 -3.33
CA LEU A 78 0.52 11.37 -2.82
C LEU A 78 0.18 11.23 -1.33
N GLY A 79 0.76 10.26 -0.62
CA GLY A 79 0.60 10.11 0.84
C GLY A 79 -0.39 9.05 1.30
N LEU A 80 -0.94 8.20 0.42
CA LEU A 80 -1.77 7.07 0.84
C LEU A 80 -0.94 6.10 1.71
N ARG A 81 -1.38 5.85 2.94
CA ARG A 81 -0.85 4.79 3.81
C ARG A 81 -2.00 3.89 4.22
N ALA A 82 -1.84 2.59 4.05
CA ALA A 82 -2.91 1.63 4.34
C ALA A 82 -2.32 0.27 4.73
N PRO A 83 -3.11 -0.64 5.31
CA PRO A 83 -2.69 -2.01 5.59
C PRO A 83 -2.29 -2.74 4.30
N ARG A 84 -1.41 -3.74 4.37
CA ARG A 84 -0.96 -4.48 3.18
C ARG A 84 -2.11 -5.16 2.44
N MET A 85 -3.19 -5.51 3.14
CA MET A 85 -4.39 -6.10 2.52
C MET A 85 -5.16 -5.12 1.62
N ALA A 86 -4.94 -3.82 1.77
CA ALA A 86 -5.61 -2.78 0.99
C ALA A 86 -4.98 -2.56 -0.40
N PHE A 87 -3.84 -3.21 -0.67
CA PHE A 87 -3.10 -3.02 -1.91
C PHE A 87 -3.16 -4.25 -2.83
N PRO A 88 -3.06 -4.05 -4.15
CA PRO A 88 -2.96 -5.13 -5.13
C PRO A 88 -1.73 -6.02 -4.90
N SER A 89 -1.84 -7.31 -5.22
CA SER A 89 -0.75 -8.28 -5.02
C SER A 89 0.48 -8.01 -5.88
N GLU A 90 0.30 -7.37 -7.04
CA GLU A 90 1.40 -6.96 -7.92
C GLU A 90 2.21 -5.83 -7.29
N PHE A 91 1.51 -4.82 -6.76
CA PHE A 91 2.16 -3.73 -6.04
C PHE A 91 2.97 -4.24 -4.85
N LEU A 92 2.38 -5.13 -4.04
CA LEU A 92 3.05 -5.68 -2.87
C LEU A 92 4.29 -6.49 -3.24
N ALA A 93 4.24 -7.24 -4.35
CA ALA A 93 5.41 -7.96 -4.86
C ALA A 93 6.53 -6.99 -5.28
N TYR A 94 6.18 -5.87 -5.91
CA TYR A 94 7.13 -4.82 -6.26
C TYR A 94 7.77 -4.19 -5.01
N VAL A 95 6.97 -3.87 -3.98
CA VAL A 95 7.50 -3.34 -2.71
C VAL A 95 8.43 -4.35 -2.03
N ASP A 96 8.04 -5.63 -2.00
CA ASP A 96 8.85 -6.67 -1.37
C ASP A 96 10.20 -6.85 -2.10
N GLN A 97 10.20 -6.83 -3.43
CA GLN A 97 11.43 -6.91 -4.23
C GLN A 97 12.33 -5.69 -4.04
N THR A 98 11.75 -4.49 -4.00
CA THR A 98 12.51 -3.25 -3.82
C THR A 98 13.12 -3.15 -2.42
N VAL A 99 12.38 -3.54 -1.38
CA VAL A 99 12.89 -3.58 0.00
C VAL A 99 14.05 -4.57 0.14
N VAL A 100 13.95 -5.77 -0.44
CA VAL A 100 15.04 -6.77 -0.40
C VAL A 100 16.27 -6.30 -1.17
N ARG A 101 16.09 -5.76 -2.38
CA ARG A 101 17.19 -5.30 -3.24
C ARG A 101 17.92 -4.09 -2.66
N ASN A 102 17.18 -3.17 -2.06
CA ASN A 102 17.72 -1.89 -1.58
C ASN A 102 18.16 -1.93 -0.12
N ALA A 103 18.27 -3.12 0.49
CA ALA A 103 18.89 -3.28 1.81
C ALA A 103 20.37 -2.82 1.83
N SER A 104 21.00 -2.71 0.66
CA SER A 104 22.40 -2.29 0.51
C SER A 104 22.58 -0.79 0.20
N ASP A 105 21.52 -0.04 -0.15
CA ASP A 105 21.60 1.40 -0.44
C ASP A 105 20.31 2.15 -0.03
N PRO A 106 20.30 2.73 1.19
CA PRO A 106 19.15 3.46 1.72
C PRO A 106 18.79 4.74 0.95
N HIS A 107 19.74 5.34 0.23
CA HIS A 107 19.53 6.64 -0.46
C HIS A 107 18.83 6.49 -1.81
N SER A 108 18.67 5.25 -2.31
CA SER A 108 18.01 4.95 -3.58
C SER A 108 16.50 4.72 -3.45
N GLN A 109 15.95 4.65 -2.23
CA GLN A 109 14.53 4.39 -2.03
C GLN A 109 13.67 5.64 -2.22
N CYS A 110 12.50 5.49 -2.86
CA CYS A 110 11.48 6.52 -2.84
C CYS A 110 11.04 6.75 -1.39
N GLU A 111 11.11 8.00 -0.92
CA GLU A 111 10.72 8.42 0.44
C GLU A 111 9.33 7.87 0.83
N SER A 112 8.38 7.90 -0.12
CA SER A 112 7.03 7.38 0.03
C SER A 112 6.94 5.89 0.38
N LEU A 113 7.88 5.06 -0.09
CA LEU A 113 7.96 3.63 0.23
C LEU A 113 8.56 3.37 1.62
N ILE A 114 9.54 4.19 2.02
CA ILE A 114 10.10 4.14 3.39
C ILE A 114 8.99 4.49 4.39
N GLU A 115 8.25 5.57 4.14
CA GLU A 115 7.13 5.98 4.99
C GLU A 115 6.03 4.92 5.02
N LEU A 116 5.73 4.26 3.91
CA LEU A 116 4.77 3.15 3.88
C LEU A 116 5.24 1.96 4.71
N LYS A 117 6.53 1.64 4.65
CA LYS A 117 7.11 0.57 5.48
C LYS A 117 7.06 0.93 6.96
N ASN A 118 7.45 2.15 7.32
CA ASN A 118 7.37 2.63 8.70
C ASN A 118 5.93 2.58 9.21
N HIS A 119 4.96 2.98 8.38
CA HIS A 119 3.54 2.86 8.71
C HIS A 119 3.12 1.41 8.99
N TRP A 120 3.59 0.44 8.21
CA TRP A 120 3.33 -0.98 8.46
C TRP A 120 3.95 -1.48 9.77
N ASP A 121 5.18 -1.05 10.07
CA ASP A 121 5.85 -1.36 11.33
C ASP A 121 5.09 -0.76 12.53
N ASP A 122 4.55 0.46 12.40
CA ASP A 122 3.80 1.16 13.45
C ASP A 122 2.43 0.55 13.74
N ILE A 123 1.70 0.11 12.71
CA ILE A 123 0.42 -0.58 12.89
C ILE A 123 0.58 -2.04 13.35
N GLY A 124 1.83 -2.52 13.47
CA GLY A 124 2.17 -3.87 13.91
C GLY A 124 1.88 -4.94 12.86
N GLU A 125 1.94 -4.60 11.58
CA GLU A 125 1.81 -5.61 10.53
C GLU A 125 3.01 -6.55 10.51
N ASP A 126 2.76 -7.80 10.08
CA ASP A 126 3.74 -8.86 10.13
C ASP A 126 4.91 -8.56 9.16
N LYS A 127 6.09 -8.32 9.75
CA LYS A 127 7.35 -8.05 9.06
C LYS A 127 7.74 -9.16 8.08
N PHE A 128 7.23 -10.37 8.27
CA PHE A 128 7.47 -11.53 7.40
C PHE A 128 6.34 -11.81 6.43
N ALA A 129 5.31 -10.96 6.34
CA ALA A 129 4.22 -11.14 5.38
C ALA A 129 4.72 -11.22 3.94
N ALA A 130 5.77 -10.45 3.61
CA ALA A 130 6.49 -10.51 2.35
C ALA A 130 7.11 -11.90 2.09
N TRP A 131 7.89 -12.39 3.07
CA TRP A 131 8.57 -13.68 3.00
C TRP A 131 7.58 -14.85 2.89
N LYS A 132 6.51 -14.84 3.70
CA LYS A 132 5.46 -15.86 3.67
C LYS A 132 4.76 -15.92 2.31
N ARG A 133 4.51 -14.78 1.67
CA ARG A 133 3.90 -14.73 0.33
C ARG A 133 4.83 -15.25 -0.75
N HIS A 134 6.12 -14.91 -0.67
CA HIS A 134 7.12 -15.41 -1.62
C HIS A 134 7.27 -16.93 -1.50
N TYR A 135 7.38 -17.45 -0.28
CA TYR A 135 7.44 -18.89 -0.03
C TYR A 135 6.17 -19.61 -0.50
N ALA A 136 4.98 -19.08 -0.20
CA ALA A 136 3.72 -19.65 -0.68
C ALA A 136 3.63 -19.70 -2.22
N ARG A 137 4.13 -18.68 -2.93
CA ARG A 137 4.18 -18.69 -4.40
C ARG A 137 5.14 -19.74 -4.95
N GLN A 138 6.31 -19.93 -4.33
CA GLN A 138 7.27 -20.96 -4.75
C GLN A 138 6.71 -22.37 -4.58
N VAL A 139 6.10 -22.66 -3.41
CA VAL A 139 5.45 -23.95 -3.14
C VAL A 139 4.30 -24.21 -4.12
N ALA A 140 3.47 -23.19 -4.41
CA ALA A 140 2.38 -23.32 -5.38
C ALA A 140 2.88 -23.60 -6.81
N LYS A 141 4.03 -23.02 -7.21
CA LYS A 141 4.65 -23.28 -8.51
C LYS A 141 5.19 -24.72 -8.59
N GLU A 142 5.90 -25.16 -7.56
CA GLU A 142 6.46 -26.52 -7.49
C GLU A 142 5.35 -27.59 -7.47
N THR A 143 4.24 -27.32 -6.80
CA THR A 143 3.08 -28.22 -6.76
C THR A 143 2.39 -28.34 -8.13
N ARG A 144 2.33 -27.25 -8.91
CA ARG A 144 1.78 -27.27 -10.28
C ARG A 144 2.67 -28.05 -11.25
N GLU A 145 3.98 -27.85 -11.19
CA GLU A 145 4.95 -28.55 -12.06
C GLU A 145 5.00 -30.08 -11.79
N ARG A 146 4.71 -30.52 -10.55
CA ARG A 146 4.61 -31.96 -10.23
C ARG A 146 3.33 -32.64 -10.73
N VAL A 147 2.27 -31.88 -11.04
CA VAL A 147 0.99 -32.41 -11.51
C VAL A 147 0.94 -32.53 -13.05
N GLU A 148 1.79 -31.78 -13.77
CA GLU A 148 1.86 -31.75 -15.24
C GLU A 148 2.85 -32.75 -15.87
N VAL A 149 3.16 -33.88 -15.21
CA VAL A 149 3.87 -34.99 -15.86
C VAL A 149 2.86 -36.07 -16.26
N PRO A 150 2.36 -36.11 -17.51
CA PRO A 150 1.61 -37.25 -17.99
C PRO A 150 2.59 -38.40 -18.25
N ARG A 151 2.15 -39.62 -17.90
CA ARG A 151 2.83 -40.87 -18.26
C ARG A 151 2.83 -41.10 -19.76
#